data_AF-A0A969P4T3-F1
#
_entry.id   AF-A0A969P4T3-F1
#
_cell.length_a   1.000
_cell.length_b   1.000
_cell.length_c   1.000
_cell.angle_alpha   90.00
_cell.angle_beta   90.00
_cell.angle_gamma   90.00
#
_symmetry.space_group_name_H-M   'P 1'
#
loop_
_entity.id
_entity.type
_entity.pdbx_description
1 polymer ?
#
loop_
_entity_poly.entity_id
_entity_poly.type
_entity_poly.pdbx_seq_one_letter_code
_entity_poly.pdbx_strand_id
1 'polypeptide(L)'
;MAPKTRRIRAENPLIMVLRLLFVLLVLGGPVLAVGFWLLSAASTIRSDAQLHDSPIAPSPGIIQPTPTQTHPPYPTTTAIQIARPTPVVMPSPTVTPSLAQRIPTVEPPEKPETGWEVRALHTFDISVVLVDGAVTAVATSAYQDDTGWVAFGEINSDREHEVVLATWSLPYGGRGSAFALRYHGVEVWQDEDQQPGDETSSMTYVQRLRLKPGGQVEPLPLPEKAPPPTSDRWYVRARSGFESAKPAMVTGILVDGIPVVLATRPHGNDWVEITPLLSGDQEHTIDLFAWNLDRPGIPRYAYGFDIKRNDDIVGTVKDSGLLLHPPGLVMLQQVRITDKGEFQT
;
A
#
# COMPACT_ATOMS: atom_id res chain seq x y z
N MET A 1 -1.69 21.18 -86.36
CA MET A 1 -1.27 21.14 -84.93
C MET A 1 -2.43 21.65 -84.09
N ALA A 2 -3.11 20.79 -83.33
CA ALA A 2 -4.18 21.19 -82.43
C ALA A 2 -3.61 21.51 -81.03
N PRO A 3 -4.10 22.55 -80.33
CA PRO A 3 -3.55 22.97 -79.04
C PRO A 3 -3.86 21.93 -77.96
N LYS A 4 -2.81 21.49 -77.26
CA LYS A 4 -2.89 20.55 -76.13
C LYS A 4 -3.42 21.29 -74.90
N THR A 5 -4.72 21.21 -74.65
CA THR A 5 -5.36 21.81 -73.48
C THR A 5 -4.95 21.07 -72.21
N ARG A 6 -4.08 21.70 -71.42
CA ARG A 6 -3.63 21.21 -70.12
C ARG A 6 -4.78 21.39 -69.12
N ARG A 7 -5.49 20.31 -68.76
CA ARG A 7 -6.48 20.33 -67.67
C ARG A 7 -5.74 20.52 -66.35
N ILE A 8 -5.91 21.68 -65.73
CA ILE A 8 -5.46 21.95 -64.36
C ILE A 8 -6.43 21.21 -63.44
N ARG A 9 -5.92 20.25 -62.67
CA ARG A 9 -6.73 19.51 -61.69
C ARG A 9 -6.94 20.42 -60.49
N ALA A 10 -8.13 20.99 -60.37
CA ALA A 10 -8.51 21.72 -59.16
C ALA A 10 -8.60 20.73 -57.99
N GLU A 11 -7.91 21.02 -56.89
CA GLU A 11 -8.05 20.23 -55.66
C GLU A 11 -9.45 20.42 -55.09
N ASN A 12 -10.01 19.35 -54.52
CA ASN A 12 -11.32 19.39 -53.88
C ASN A 12 -11.25 20.28 -52.62
N PRO A 13 -12.09 21.33 -52.50
CA PRO A 13 -12.04 22.25 -51.37
C PRO A 13 -12.22 21.55 -50.01
N LEU A 14 -12.91 20.40 -49.97
CA LEU A 14 -13.07 19.61 -48.76
C LEU A 14 -11.72 19.08 -48.24
N ILE A 15 -10.83 18.64 -49.14
CA ILE A 15 -9.50 18.13 -48.78
C ILE A 15 -8.62 19.25 -48.22
N MET A 16 -8.78 20.47 -48.76
CA MET A 16 -8.05 21.63 -48.28
C MET A 16 -8.43 21.99 -46.84
N VAL A 17 -9.73 21.95 -46.51
CA VAL A 17 -10.23 22.20 -45.15
C VAL A 17 -9.75 21.14 -44.17
N LEU A 18 -9.78 19.85 -44.54
CA LEU A 18 -9.29 18.77 -43.68
C LEU A 18 -7.79 18.91 -43.38
N ARG A 19 -6.98 19.27 -44.38
CA ARG A 19 -5.54 19.53 -44.19
C ARG A 19 -5.31 20.71 -43.25
N LEU A 20 -6.09 21.79 -43.38
CA LEU A 20 -5.97 22.94 -42.51
C LEU A 20 -6.31 22.61 -41.05
N LEU A 21 -7.38 21.85 -40.82
CA LEU A 21 -7.76 21.37 -39.49
C LEU A 21 -6.70 20.45 -38.88
N PHE A 22 -6.14 19.54 -39.69
CA PHE A 22 -5.06 18.67 -39.24
C PHE A 22 -3.81 19.46 -38.84
N VAL A 23 -3.42 20.47 -39.64
CA VAL A 23 -2.30 21.36 -39.32
C VAL A 23 -2.57 22.15 -38.03
N LEU A 24 -3.79 22.65 -37.83
CA LEU A 24 -4.17 23.35 -36.59
C LEU A 24 -4.14 22.44 -35.36
N LEU A 25 -4.57 21.18 -35.48
CA LEU A 25 -4.52 20.21 -34.39
C LEU A 25 -3.07 19.80 -34.05
N VAL A 26 -2.27 19.51 -35.06
CA VAL A 26 -0.89 19.04 -34.89
C VAL A 26 0.03 20.16 -34.39
N LEU A 27 -0.16 21.40 -34.85
CA LEU A 27 0.66 22.53 -34.41
C LEU A 27 0.09 23.25 -33.18
N GLY A 28 -1.24 23.30 -33.02
CA GLY A 28 -1.89 23.99 -31.90
C GLY A 28 -1.72 23.28 -30.56
N GLY A 29 -1.77 21.94 -30.54
CA GLY A 29 -1.60 21.14 -29.32
C GLY A 29 -0.26 21.37 -28.61
N PRO A 30 0.89 21.28 -29.32
CA PRO A 30 2.21 21.53 -28.74
C PRO A 30 2.39 22.96 -28.21
N VAL A 31 1.85 23.97 -28.91
CA VAL A 31 1.97 25.38 -28.47
C VAL A 31 1.22 25.61 -27.16
N LEU A 32 0.03 25.03 -27.00
CA LEU A 32 -0.74 25.11 -25.75
C LEU A 32 -0.03 24.39 -24.60
N ALA A 33 0.56 23.21 -24.87
CA ALA A 33 1.32 22.46 -23.87
C ALA A 33 2.56 23.22 -23.38
N VAL A 34 3.32 23.83 -24.30
CA VAL A 34 4.48 24.67 -23.95
C VAL A 34 4.05 25.93 -23.20
N GLY A 35 2.95 26.57 -23.62
CA GLY A 35 2.40 27.74 -22.92
C GLY A 35 1.99 27.42 -21.48
N PHE A 36 1.35 26.28 -21.25
CA PHE A 36 0.96 25.82 -19.92
C PHE A 36 2.19 25.50 -19.05
N TRP A 37 3.21 24.85 -19.62
CA TRP A 37 4.46 24.56 -18.91
C TRP A 37 5.21 25.84 -18.50
N LEU A 38 5.30 26.83 -19.38
CA LEU A 38 5.94 28.13 -19.08
C LEU A 38 5.16 28.92 -18.02
N LEU A 39 3.82 28.90 -18.07
CA LEU A 39 2.98 29.57 -17.07
C LEU A 39 3.16 28.92 -15.69
N SER A 40 3.26 27.59 -15.64
CA SER A 40 3.52 26.84 -14.41
C SER A 40 4.90 27.18 -13.84
N ALA A 41 5.95 27.18 -14.66
CA ALA A 41 7.31 27.54 -14.23
C ALA A 41 7.41 29.00 -13.71
N ALA A 42 6.70 29.94 -14.35
CA ALA A 42 6.69 31.34 -13.91
C ALA A 42 6.01 31.53 -12.54
N SER A 43 5.01 30.70 -12.20
CA SER A 43 4.33 30.77 -10.90
C SER A 43 5.24 30.32 -9.74
N THR A 44 6.17 29.41 -10.00
CA THR A 44 7.10 28.89 -8.97
C THR A 44 8.14 29.93 -8.57
N ILE A 45 8.61 30.75 -9.52
CA ILE A 45 9.65 31.77 -9.28
C ILE A 45 9.13 32.93 -8.42
N ARG A 46 7.82 33.20 -8.42
CA ARG A 46 7.24 34.33 -7.66
C ARG A 46 7.17 34.07 -6.15
N SER A 47 7.24 32.81 -5.72
CA SER A 47 7.12 32.43 -4.31
C SER A 47 8.42 32.61 -3.52
N ASP A 48 9.58 32.64 -4.18
CA ASP A 48 10.90 32.72 -3.52
C ASP A 48 11.44 34.16 -3.39
N ALA A 49 10.75 35.17 -3.93
CA ALA A 49 11.26 36.54 -4.00
C ALA A 49 10.73 37.50 -2.90
N GLN A 50 10.11 37.00 -1.82
CA GLN A 50 9.53 37.85 -0.76
C GLN A 50 10.17 37.75 0.65
N LEU A 51 11.40 37.24 0.76
CA LEU A 51 12.15 37.27 2.02
C LEU A 51 13.54 37.84 1.77
N HIS A 52 13.67 39.16 1.88
CA HIS A 52 14.80 39.88 2.49
C HIS A 52 14.70 41.37 2.16
N ASP A 53 14.29 42.17 3.15
CA ASP A 53 14.98 43.41 3.55
C ASP A 53 14.12 44.17 4.55
N SER A 54 14.56 44.20 5.80
CA SER A 54 14.19 45.24 6.76
C SER A 54 15.39 45.49 7.67
N PRO A 55 15.86 46.75 7.79
CA PRO A 55 16.98 47.07 8.67
C PRO A 55 16.49 47.18 10.12
N ILE A 56 17.03 46.34 11.00
CA ILE A 56 16.77 46.42 12.45
C ILE A 56 17.78 47.39 13.07
N ALA A 57 17.28 48.49 13.62
CA ALA A 57 18.01 49.35 14.55
C ALA A 57 18.06 48.68 15.95
N PRO A 58 19.16 48.82 16.71
CA PRO A 58 19.23 48.22 18.04
C PRO A 58 18.45 49.07 19.07
N SER A 59 17.52 48.44 19.78
CA SER A 59 16.86 49.01 20.96
C SER A 59 17.11 48.11 22.17
N PRO A 60 17.34 48.66 23.38
CA PRO A 60 17.87 47.92 24.51
C PRO A 60 16.82 47.11 25.26
N GLY A 61 17.30 46.02 25.87
CA GLY A 61 16.57 44.92 26.48
C GLY A 61 15.40 45.24 27.40
N ILE A 62 14.32 44.48 27.19
CA ILE A 62 13.39 44.03 28.23
C ILE A 62 13.18 42.54 27.97
N ILE A 63 13.58 41.70 28.94
CA ILE A 63 13.37 40.25 28.90
C ILE A 63 11.89 39.99 29.16
N GLN A 64 11.14 39.66 28.11
CA GLN A 64 9.74 39.25 28.21
C GLN A 64 9.68 37.74 27.88
N PRO A 65 9.17 36.88 28.79
CA PRO A 65 9.09 35.45 28.52
C PRO A 65 8.18 35.19 27.32
N THR A 66 8.69 34.46 26.33
CA THR A 66 7.94 34.05 25.15
C THR A 66 6.88 33.02 25.59
N PRO A 67 5.59 33.18 25.25
CA PRO A 67 4.59 32.16 25.53
C PRO A 67 4.89 30.91 24.69
N THR A 68 5.14 29.80 25.37
CA THR A 68 5.18 28.46 24.79
C THR A 68 3.85 28.21 24.09
N GLN A 69 3.85 28.15 22.75
CA GLN A 69 2.72 27.63 22.00
C GLN A 69 2.67 26.12 22.20
N THR A 70 1.75 25.68 23.04
CA THR A 70 1.35 24.28 23.14
C THR A 70 0.58 23.93 21.87
N HIS A 71 1.22 23.22 20.94
CA HIS A 71 0.49 22.59 19.85
C HIS A 71 -0.55 21.63 20.46
N PRO A 72 -1.80 21.60 19.96
CA PRO A 72 -2.74 20.57 20.36
C PRO A 72 -2.15 19.20 20.01
N PRO A 73 -2.35 18.17 20.85
CA PRO A 73 -1.87 16.82 20.55
C PRO A 73 -2.47 16.34 19.22
N TYR A 74 -1.62 15.88 18.30
CA TYR A 74 -2.06 15.15 17.11
C TYR A 74 -2.87 13.92 17.54
N PRO A 75 -4.00 13.60 16.89
CA PRO A 75 -4.72 12.37 17.18
C PRO A 75 -3.77 11.20 16.95
N THR A 76 -3.43 10.48 18.02
CA THR A 76 -2.71 9.22 17.94
C THR A 76 -3.73 8.17 17.55
N THR A 77 -3.57 7.56 16.38
CA THR A 77 -4.36 6.38 16.00
C THR A 77 -3.88 5.21 16.87
N THR A 78 -4.62 4.93 17.95
CA THR A 78 -4.39 3.76 18.79
C THR A 78 -4.53 2.52 17.92
N ALA A 79 -3.48 1.70 17.84
CA ALA A 79 -3.59 0.36 17.28
C ALA A 79 -4.71 -0.37 18.03
N ILE A 80 -5.82 -0.65 17.34
CA ILE A 80 -7.00 -1.26 17.93
C ILE A 80 -6.56 -2.57 18.62
N GLN A 81 -6.69 -2.61 19.94
CA GLN A 81 -6.77 -3.89 20.64
C GLN A 81 -8.06 -4.54 20.18
N ILE A 82 -7.96 -5.60 19.37
CA ILE A 82 -9.08 -6.50 19.14
C ILE A 82 -9.39 -7.12 20.50
N ALA A 83 -10.39 -6.58 21.19
CA ALA A 83 -10.92 -7.19 22.40
C ALA A 83 -11.44 -8.58 22.03
N ARG A 84 -10.89 -9.61 22.68
CA ARG A 84 -11.47 -10.94 22.64
C ARG A 84 -12.93 -10.80 23.13
N PRO A 85 -13.95 -11.19 22.36
CA PRO A 85 -15.31 -11.20 22.89
C PRO A 85 -15.33 -12.13 24.11
N THR A 86 -15.80 -11.60 25.24
CA THR A 86 -16.21 -12.42 26.38
C THR A 86 -17.15 -13.48 25.84
N PRO A 87 -16.91 -14.80 26.06
CA PRO A 87 -17.85 -15.81 25.62
C PRO A 87 -19.15 -15.62 26.39
N VAL A 88 -20.13 -15.00 25.74
CA VAL A 88 -21.52 -15.12 26.16
C VAL A 88 -21.87 -16.57 25.90
N VAL A 89 -22.02 -17.34 26.98
CA VAL A 89 -22.63 -18.67 26.92
C VAL A 89 -24.08 -18.47 26.51
N MET A 90 -24.30 -18.39 25.20
CA MET A 90 -25.64 -18.51 24.64
C MET A 90 -26.05 -19.99 24.70
N PRO A 91 -27.31 -20.29 25.05
CA PRO A 91 -27.82 -21.65 24.91
C PRO A 91 -27.65 -22.08 23.45
N SER A 92 -27.10 -23.28 23.24
CA SER A 92 -26.87 -23.87 21.92
C SER A 92 -28.11 -23.71 21.03
N PRO A 93 -28.04 -22.94 19.93
CA PRO A 93 -29.06 -23.04 18.92
C PRO A 93 -28.97 -24.45 18.32
N THR A 94 -30.09 -25.17 18.30
CA THR A 94 -30.24 -26.37 17.47
C THR A 94 -30.02 -25.96 16.02
N VAL A 95 -28.82 -26.23 15.50
CA VAL A 95 -28.50 -26.01 14.08
C VAL A 95 -29.19 -27.11 13.28
N THR A 96 -30.30 -26.74 12.65
CA THR A 96 -30.79 -27.45 11.47
C THR A 96 -29.73 -27.28 10.37
N PRO A 97 -29.21 -28.35 9.75
CA PRO A 97 -28.23 -28.23 8.68
C PRO A 97 -28.85 -27.45 7.51
N SER A 98 -28.36 -26.23 7.26
CA SER A 98 -28.69 -25.45 6.07
C SER A 98 -28.05 -26.13 4.86
N LEU A 99 -28.84 -26.33 3.81
CA LEU A 99 -28.42 -26.97 2.56
C LEU A 99 -27.12 -26.35 2.03
N ALA A 100 -26.15 -27.22 1.72
CA ALA A 100 -24.93 -26.93 1.00
C ALA A 100 -25.18 -25.92 -0.14
N GLN A 101 -24.60 -24.73 0.00
CA GLN A 101 -24.43 -23.84 -1.14
C GLN A 101 -23.49 -24.53 -2.12
N ARG A 102 -23.99 -24.71 -3.35
CA ARG A 102 -23.27 -25.40 -4.43
C ARG A 102 -21.96 -24.68 -4.71
N ILE A 103 -20.85 -25.34 -4.41
CA ILE A 103 -19.55 -25.06 -5.01
C ILE A 103 -19.76 -25.15 -6.53
N PRO A 104 -19.50 -24.11 -7.33
CA PRO A 104 -19.43 -24.28 -8.77
C PRO A 104 -18.30 -25.27 -9.06
N THR A 105 -18.64 -26.43 -9.63
CA THR A 105 -17.66 -27.36 -10.20
C THR A 105 -17.02 -26.69 -11.40
N VAL A 106 -15.98 -25.90 -11.16
CA VAL A 106 -15.06 -25.47 -12.20
C VAL A 106 -14.23 -26.70 -12.55
N GLU A 107 -14.22 -27.10 -13.81
CA GLU A 107 -13.33 -28.16 -14.29
C GLU A 107 -11.89 -27.80 -13.87
N PRO A 108 -11.16 -28.73 -13.22
CA PRO A 108 -9.78 -28.48 -12.85
C PRO A 108 -8.98 -28.14 -14.12
N PRO A 109 -8.08 -27.13 -14.08
CA PRO A 109 -7.25 -26.80 -15.23
C PRO A 109 -6.49 -28.03 -15.73
N GLU A 110 -6.29 -28.14 -17.05
CA GLU A 110 -5.66 -29.29 -17.75
C GLU A 110 -4.23 -29.62 -17.29
N LYS A 111 -3.64 -28.79 -16.42
CA LYS A 111 -2.37 -29.04 -15.77
C LYS A 111 -2.57 -28.91 -14.26
N PRO A 112 -2.35 -29.97 -13.45
CA PRO A 112 -2.32 -29.82 -12.01
C PRO A 112 -1.17 -28.88 -11.67
N GLU A 113 -1.50 -27.67 -11.20
CA GLU A 113 -0.52 -26.78 -10.59
C GLU A 113 0.00 -27.49 -9.35
N THR A 114 1.30 -27.76 -9.34
CA THR A 114 1.93 -28.52 -8.26
C THR A 114 2.16 -27.59 -7.07
N GLY A 115 1.43 -27.80 -5.97
CA GLY A 115 1.73 -27.16 -4.69
C GLY A 115 0.64 -26.22 -4.18
N TRP A 116 1.06 -25.24 -3.40
CA TRP A 116 0.17 -24.29 -2.74
C TRP A 116 -0.06 -23.05 -3.60
N GLU A 117 -1.26 -22.50 -3.53
CA GLU A 117 -1.56 -21.22 -4.15
C GLU A 117 -2.43 -20.38 -3.23
N VAL A 118 -2.27 -19.07 -3.33
CA VAL A 118 -3.04 -18.11 -2.54
C VAL A 118 -3.62 -17.07 -3.45
N ARG A 119 -4.81 -16.60 -3.08
CA ARG A 119 -5.48 -15.50 -3.73
C ARG A 119 -5.90 -14.50 -2.67
N ALA A 120 -5.57 -13.24 -2.90
CA ALA A 120 -6.19 -12.12 -2.23
C ALA A 120 -7.17 -11.49 -3.21
N LEU A 121 -8.43 -11.53 -2.83
CA LEU A 121 -9.48 -10.75 -3.45
C LEU A 121 -9.60 -9.44 -2.68
N HIS A 122 -9.83 -8.39 -3.44
CA HIS A 122 -10.16 -7.12 -2.89
C HIS A 122 -11.62 -7.12 -2.44
N THR A 123 -11.83 -6.66 -1.21
CA THR A 123 -13.15 -6.31 -0.70
C THR A 123 -13.37 -4.82 -0.90
N PHE A 124 -12.56 -3.96 -0.27
CA PHE A 124 -12.69 -2.48 -0.37
C PHE A 124 -11.37 -1.70 -0.14
N ASP A 125 -10.28 -2.40 0.19
CA ASP A 125 -9.08 -1.88 0.86
C ASP A 125 -7.72 -2.30 0.26
N ILE A 126 -6.68 -2.49 1.09
CA ILE A 126 -5.40 -3.12 0.75
C ILE A 126 -5.34 -4.51 1.39
N SER A 127 -5.10 -5.56 0.62
CA SER A 127 -4.86 -6.92 1.13
C SER A 127 -3.45 -7.37 0.79
N VAL A 128 -2.75 -7.95 1.76
CA VAL A 128 -1.39 -8.45 1.62
C VAL A 128 -1.32 -9.89 2.12
N VAL A 129 -0.59 -10.72 1.36
CA VAL A 129 -0.26 -12.09 1.73
C VAL A 129 1.24 -12.21 1.89
N LEU A 130 1.65 -12.73 3.04
CA LEU A 130 3.03 -13.12 3.31
C LEU A 130 3.12 -14.63 3.43
N VAL A 131 4.14 -15.22 2.83
CA VAL A 131 4.46 -16.65 2.93
C VAL A 131 5.89 -16.75 3.46
N ASP A 132 6.06 -17.43 4.59
CA ASP A 132 7.34 -17.60 5.27
C ASP A 132 8.09 -16.25 5.48
N GLY A 133 7.33 -15.19 5.77
CA GLY A 133 7.82 -13.82 5.95
C GLY A 133 8.02 -13.01 4.66
N ALA A 134 7.92 -13.61 3.48
CA ALA A 134 8.06 -12.92 2.19
C ALA A 134 6.70 -12.44 1.65
N VAL A 135 6.63 -11.16 1.25
CA VAL A 135 5.45 -10.61 0.58
C VAL A 135 5.26 -11.31 -0.76
N THR A 136 4.16 -12.04 -0.88
CA THR A 136 3.87 -12.93 -2.02
C THR A 136 2.78 -12.37 -2.92
N ALA A 137 1.75 -11.75 -2.34
CA ALA A 137 0.64 -11.20 -3.10
C ALA A 137 0.11 -9.92 -2.46
N VAL A 138 -0.32 -8.97 -3.29
CA VAL A 138 -0.91 -7.70 -2.86
C VAL A 138 -2.09 -7.35 -3.76
N ALA A 139 -3.24 -7.08 -3.16
CA ALA A 139 -4.45 -6.58 -3.85
C ALA A 139 -4.84 -5.20 -3.32
N THR A 140 -5.46 -4.38 -4.17
CA THR A 140 -6.10 -3.12 -3.79
C THR A 140 -7.20 -2.69 -4.75
N SER A 141 -8.20 -1.96 -4.24
CA SER A 141 -9.35 -1.41 -4.99
C SER A 141 -8.96 -0.63 -6.22
N ALA A 142 -7.84 0.08 -6.12
CA ALA A 142 -7.52 1.12 -7.08
C ALA A 142 -6.90 0.59 -8.38
N TYR A 143 -6.24 -0.57 -8.34
CA TYR A 143 -5.39 -1.02 -9.46
C TYR A 143 -5.37 -2.54 -9.69
N GLN A 144 -5.51 -3.34 -8.63
CA GLN A 144 -5.45 -4.80 -8.74
C GLN A 144 -6.40 -5.39 -7.70
N ASP A 145 -7.67 -5.53 -8.07
CA ASP A 145 -8.74 -6.04 -7.21
C ASP A 145 -8.66 -7.55 -6.99
N ASP A 146 -7.85 -8.25 -7.77
CA ASP A 146 -7.62 -9.67 -7.64
C ASP A 146 -6.17 -9.99 -7.97
N THR A 147 -5.49 -10.72 -7.08
CA THR A 147 -4.13 -11.20 -7.35
C THR A 147 -4.11 -12.32 -8.39
N GLY A 148 -5.28 -12.93 -8.67
CA GLY A 148 -5.34 -14.27 -9.23
C GLY A 148 -4.79 -15.30 -8.24
N TRP A 149 -4.64 -16.53 -8.71
CA TRP A 149 -3.94 -17.57 -7.95
C TRP A 149 -2.43 -17.36 -8.10
N VAL A 150 -1.78 -17.08 -6.98
CA VAL A 150 -0.33 -16.95 -6.88
C VAL A 150 0.21 -18.23 -6.30
N ALA A 151 0.86 -19.04 -7.13
CA ALA A 151 1.54 -20.25 -6.69
C ALA A 151 2.74 -19.91 -5.80
N PHE A 152 2.86 -20.61 -4.68
CA PHE A 152 4.01 -20.54 -3.78
C PHE A 152 4.35 -21.94 -3.30
N GLY A 153 5.64 -22.25 -3.19
CA GLY A 153 6.06 -23.58 -2.73
C GLY A 153 6.26 -24.63 -3.82
N GLU A 154 6.38 -24.27 -5.11
CA GLU A 154 6.88 -25.18 -6.17
C GLU A 154 8.22 -25.85 -5.79
N ILE A 155 8.98 -25.27 -4.86
CA ILE A 155 10.28 -25.80 -4.42
C ILE A 155 10.15 -26.80 -3.26
N ASN A 156 9.06 -26.84 -2.47
CA ASN A 156 8.92 -27.75 -1.31
C ASN A 156 7.45 -27.92 -0.85
N SER A 157 6.57 -28.54 -1.64
CA SER A 157 5.21 -28.91 -1.15
C SER A 157 5.21 -29.83 0.08
N ASP A 158 6.38 -30.41 0.39
CA ASP A 158 6.59 -31.36 1.47
C ASP A 158 7.04 -30.71 2.79
N ARG A 159 7.12 -29.37 2.85
CA ARG A 159 7.40 -28.63 4.10
C ARG A 159 6.16 -27.91 4.62
N GLU A 160 6.18 -27.61 5.92
CA GLU A 160 5.20 -26.68 6.48
C GLU A 160 5.53 -25.25 6.05
N HIS A 161 4.49 -24.46 5.74
CA HIS A 161 4.58 -23.04 5.43
C HIS A 161 3.78 -22.22 6.44
N GLU A 162 4.29 -21.05 6.80
CA GLU A 162 3.49 -20.06 7.50
C GLU A 162 2.95 -19.03 6.52
N VAL A 163 1.65 -18.78 6.55
CA VAL A 163 1.01 -17.74 5.76
C VAL A 163 0.40 -16.70 6.68
N VAL A 164 0.69 -15.43 6.42
CA VAL A 164 0.08 -14.29 7.10
C VAL A 164 -0.77 -13.54 6.09
N LEU A 165 -2.05 -13.37 6.42
CA LEU A 165 -3.05 -12.67 5.63
C LEU A 165 -3.39 -11.40 6.38
N ALA A 166 -3.35 -10.24 5.71
CA ALA A 166 -3.67 -8.98 6.34
C ALA A 166 -4.47 -8.06 5.42
N THR A 167 -5.50 -7.41 5.95
CA THR A 167 -6.23 -6.33 5.29
C THR A 167 -6.13 -5.05 6.08
N TRP A 168 -5.78 -3.97 5.39
CA TRP A 168 -5.75 -2.63 5.93
C TRP A 168 -6.80 -1.75 5.29
N SER A 169 -7.74 -1.30 6.11
CA SER A 169 -8.84 -0.48 5.65
C SER A 169 -8.45 0.96 5.40
N LEU A 170 -8.92 1.50 4.27
CA LEU A 170 -8.76 2.90 3.91
C LEU A 170 -9.97 3.71 4.42
N PRO A 171 -9.80 5.01 4.69
CA PRO A 171 -10.90 5.84 5.15
C PRO A 171 -12.03 5.82 4.13
N TYR A 172 -13.26 5.66 4.61
CA TYR A 172 -14.48 5.62 3.79
C TYR A 172 -14.55 4.44 2.79
N GLY A 173 -13.56 3.54 2.78
CA GLY A 173 -13.68 2.24 2.14
C GLY A 173 -14.54 1.31 3.00
N GLY A 174 -15.26 0.37 2.37
CA GLY A 174 -15.81 -0.77 3.12
C GLY A 174 -14.71 -1.49 3.88
N ARG A 175 -15.04 -2.26 4.91
CA ARG A 175 -14.07 -3.11 5.63
C ARG A 175 -14.31 -4.55 5.21
N GLY A 176 -13.26 -5.35 5.10
CA GLY A 176 -13.46 -6.77 4.81
C GLY A 176 -12.19 -7.49 4.44
N SER A 177 -12.23 -8.80 4.48
CA SER A 177 -11.17 -9.69 3.98
C SER A 177 -11.76 -10.59 2.92
N ALA A 178 -10.97 -10.95 1.92
CA ALA A 178 -11.35 -12.02 1.00
C ALA A 178 -10.06 -12.74 0.58
N PHE A 179 -9.78 -13.85 1.25
CA PHE A 179 -8.60 -14.67 1.03
C PHE A 179 -8.99 -16.11 0.75
N ALA A 180 -8.26 -16.76 -0.14
CA ALA A 180 -8.45 -18.18 -0.42
C ALA A 180 -7.12 -18.89 -0.65
N LEU A 181 -7.07 -20.16 -0.27
CA LEU A 181 -5.91 -21.04 -0.43
C LEU A 181 -6.29 -22.29 -1.23
N ARG A 182 -5.42 -22.66 -2.16
CA ARG A 182 -5.49 -23.91 -2.91
C ARG A 182 -4.29 -24.81 -2.63
N TYR A 183 -4.53 -26.10 -2.72
CA TYR A 183 -3.51 -27.13 -2.74
C TYR A 183 -3.77 -28.08 -3.91
N HIS A 184 -2.82 -28.17 -4.85
CA HIS A 184 -2.94 -28.92 -6.11
C HIS A 184 -4.24 -28.58 -6.88
N GLY A 185 -4.54 -27.29 -7.01
CA GLY A 185 -5.72 -26.78 -7.71
C GLY A 185 -7.05 -26.95 -6.96
N VAL A 186 -7.06 -27.54 -5.76
CA VAL A 186 -8.26 -27.69 -4.92
C VAL A 186 -8.27 -26.63 -3.84
N GLU A 187 -9.35 -25.88 -3.72
CA GLU A 187 -9.52 -24.91 -2.63
C GLU A 187 -9.72 -25.64 -1.30
N VAL A 188 -8.86 -25.34 -0.32
CA VAL A 188 -8.84 -26.01 0.98
C VAL A 188 -9.17 -25.08 2.14
N TRP A 189 -9.17 -23.77 1.89
CA TRP A 189 -9.51 -22.76 2.89
C TRP A 189 -9.93 -21.45 2.20
N GLN A 190 -10.92 -20.77 2.77
CA GLN A 190 -11.29 -19.41 2.41
C GLN A 190 -11.76 -18.64 3.64
N ASP A 191 -11.60 -17.33 3.61
CA ASP A 191 -12.20 -16.41 4.57
C ASP A 191 -12.64 -15.14 3.84
N GLU A 192 -13.95 -14.87 3.90
CA GLU A 192 -14.55 -13.69 3.31
C GLU A 192 -15.45 -13.01 4.34
N ASP A 193 -15.16 -11.74 4.59
CA ASP A 193 -15.99 -10.86 5.42
C ASP A 193 -16.15 -9.51 4.73
N GLN A 194 -17.32 -8.91 4.91
CA GLN A 194 -17.64 -7.57 4.42
C GLN A 194 -18.44 -6.82 5.49
N GLN A 195 -17.92 -5.67 5.88
CA GLN A 195 -18.50 -4.79 6.87
C GLN A 195 -18.54 -3.36 6.31
N PRO A 196 -19.48 -2.51 6.79
CA PRO A 196 -19.49 -1.10 6.45
C PRO A 196 -18.17 -0.43 6.81
N GLY A 197 -17.77 0.53 5.98
CA GLY A 197 -16.61 1.37 6.22
C GLY A 197 -16.74 2.30 7.42
N ASP A 198 -15.61 2.80 7.91
CA ASP A 198 -15.57 3.95 8.79
C ASP A 198 -14.54 5.00 8.30
N GLU A 199 -14.39 6.10 9.03
CA GLU A 199 -13.54 7.22 8.62
C GLU A 199 -12.05 7.00 8.92
N THR A 200 -11.67 5.83 9.45
CA THR A 200 -10.31 5.61 9.98
C THR A 200 -9.53 4.58 9.17
N SER A 201 -8.26 4.90 8.90
CA SER A 201 -7.30 3.93 8.39
C SER A 201 -6.82 3.02 9.50
N SER A 202 -7.04 1.71 9.39
CA SER A 202 -6.57 0.76 10.38
C SER A 202 -6.44 -0.64 9.80
N MET A 203 -5.62 -1.46 10.47
CA MET A 203 -5.61 -2.89 10.22
C MET A 203 -6.93 -3.48 10.69
N THR A 204 -7.69 -4.09 9.78
CA THR A 204 -9.02 -4.66 10.06
C THR A 204 -9.01 -6.17 10.14
N TYR A 205 -8.02 -6.81 9.51
CA TYR A 205 -7.88 -8.25 9.50
C TYR A 205 -6.41 -8.63 9.55
N VAL A 206 -6.05 -9.56 10.45
CA VAL A 206 -4.76 -10.28 10.42
C VAL A 206 -4.99 -11.71 10.86
N GLN A 207 -4.62 -12.67 10.01
CA GLN A 207 -4.71 -14.10 10.30
C GLN A 207 -3.37 -14.78 9.97
N ARG A 208 -2.91 -15.64 10.88
CA ARG A 208 -1.75 -16.52 10.64
C ARG A 208 -2.24 -17.93 10.42
N LEU A 209 -1.72 -18.61 9.41
CA LEU A 209 -2.07 -19.98 9.05
C LEU A 209 -0.80 -20.81 8.96
N ARG A 210 -0.84 -22.04 9.46
CA ARG A 210 0.14 -23.07 9.17
C ARG A 210 -0.42 -23.97 8.10
N LEU A 211 0.30 -24.08 6.98
CA LEU A 211 -0.03 -24.98 5.88
C LEU A 211 0.88 -26.20 6.00
N LYS A 212 0.30 -27.38 6.15
CA LYS A 212 1.05 -28.64 6.30
C LYS A 212 1.18 -29.38 4.98
N PRO A 213 2.19 -30.25 4.84
CA PRO A 213 2.22 -31.19 3.73
C PRO A 213 0.89 -31.96 3.63
N GLY A 214 0.35 -32.08 2.42
CA GLY A 214 -0.93 -32.78 2.19
C GLY A 214 -2.19 -31.91 2.23
N GLY A 215 -2.06 -30.58 2.30
CA GLY A 215 -3.20 -29.67 2.08
C GLY A 215 -3.96 -29.27 3.34
N GLN A 216 -3.48 -29.67 4.54
CA GLN A 216 -4.11 -29.28 5.79
C GLN A 216 -3.75 -27.83 6.15
N VAL A 217 -4.75 -27.07 6.59
CA VAL A 217 -4.62 -25.67 7.04
C VAL A 217 -4.99 -25.57 8.50
N GLU A 218 -4.13 -24.96 9.32
CA GLU A 218 -4.37 -24.76 10.75
C GLU A 218 -4.19 -23.27 11.13
N PRO A 219 -5.17 -22.64 11.80
CA PRO A 219 -4.98 -21.27 12.28
C PRO A 219 -3.94 -21.24 13.39
N LEU A 220 -3.01 -20.28 13.29
CA LEU A 220 -2.05 -19.96 14.34
C LEU A 220 -2.51 -18.73 15.12
N PRO A 221 -2.25 -18.68 16.44
CA PRO A 221 -2.48 -17.46 17.20
C PRO A 221 -1.54 -16.35 16.70
N LEU A 222 -2.02 -15.10 16.76
CA LEU A 222 -1.12 -13.95 16.69
C LEU A 222 -0.17 -14.01 17.89
N PRO A 223 1.11 -13.62 17.73
CA PRO A 223 2.05 -13.55 18.84
C PRO A 223 1.46 -12.72 19.99
N GLU A 224 1.58 -13.23 21.21
CA GLU A 224 1.16 -12.48 22.38
C GLU A 224 2.02 -11.22 22.50
N LYS A 225 1.37 -10.06 22.65
CA LYS A 225 2.06 -8.81 22.88
C LYS A 225 2.77 -8.90 24.22
N ALA A 226 4.10 -8.89 24.20
CA ALA A 226 4.87 -8.75 25.42
C ALA A 226 4.59 -7.37 26.06
N PRO A 227 4.62 -7.26 27.39
CA PRO A 227 4.53 -5.96 28.04
C PRO A 227 5.66 -5.05 27.53
N PRO A 228 5.35 -3.76 27.24
CA PRO A 228 6.33 -2.86 26.70
C PRO A 228 7.47 -2.68 27.73
N PRO A 229 8.71 -2.79 27.30
CA PRO A 229 9.86 -2.90 28.18
C PRO A 229 10.51 -1.59 28.58
N THR A 230 10.31 -0.57 27.75
CA THR A 230 11.05 0.68 27.81
C THR A 230 10.07 1.82 28.04
N SER A 231 10.56 2.90 28.66
CA SER A 231 9.82 4.16 28.74
C SER A 231 9.67 4.83 27.37
N ASP A 232 10.48 4.42 26.39
CA ASP A 232 10.49 5.00 25.06
C ASP A 232 9.30 4.52 24.25
N ARG A 233 8.72 5.42 23.45
CA ARG A 233 7.63 5.13 22.53
C ARG A 233 8.17 5.03 21.12
N TRP A 234 7.83 3.97 20.40
CA TRP A 234 8.28 3.74 19.05
C TRP A 234 7.13 3.88 18.07
N TYR A 235 7.38 4.59 16.97
CA TYR A 235 6.39 4.82 15.94
C TYR A 235 6.98 4.56 14.57
N VAL A 236 6.12 4.11 13.67
CA VAL A 236 6.46 3.89 12.27
C VAL A 236 5.44 4.60 11.39
N ARG A 237 5.88 4.95 10.18
CA ARG A 237 5.02 5.55 9.16
C ARG A 237 5.41 5.03 7.79
N ALA A 238 4.42 4.52 7.05
CA ALA A 238 4.56 4.18 5.63
C ALA A 238 3.89 5.25 4.76
N ARG A 239 4.59 5.66 3.71
CA ARG A 239 4.13 6.66 2.73
C ARG A 239 4.22 6.04 1.34
N SER A 240 3.07 5.87 0.72
CA SER A 240 2.99 5.55 -0.70
C SER A 240 2.78 6.82 -1.50
N GLY A 241 3.62 7.05 -2.51
CA GLY A 241 3.33 8.05 -3.51
C GLY A 241 3.39 9.50 -3.03
N PHE A 242 4.39 9.84 -2.22
CA PHE A 242 4.58 11.20 -1.67
C PHE A 242 4.92 12.28 -2.72
N GLU A 243 5.19 11.91 -3.98
CA GLU A 243 5.34 12.84 -5.10
C GLU A 243 4.01 13.06 -5.85
N SER A 244 3.87 14.17 -6.57
CA SER A 244 2.69 14.53 -7.36
C SER A 244 2.29 13.50 -8.41
N ALA A 245 3.20 12.58 -8.76
CA ALA A 245 3.19 11.78 -9.98
C ALA A 245 2.36 10.49 -9.97
N LYS A 246 1.51 10.20 -8.98
CA LYS A 246 0.54 9.11 -9.19
C LYS A 246 1.01 7.61 -9.16
N PRO A 247 2.27 7.13 -8.86
CA PRO A 247 2.56 5.71 -8.58
C PRO A 247 1.42 4.86 -7.96
N ALA A 248 1.11 3.73 -8.58
CA ALA A 248 0.29 2.70 -7.96
C ALA A 248 1.20 1.81 -7.11
N MET A 249 1.28 2.10 -5.82
CA MET A 249 2.14 1.34 -4.92
C MET A 249 1.43 1.08 -3.60
N VAL A 250 1.71 -0.09 -3.04
CA VAL A 250 1.45 -0.41 -1.65
C VAL A 250 2.78 -0.42 -0.92
N THR A 251 2.85 0.29 0.20
CA THR A 251 4.01 0.25 1.10
C THR A 251 3.55 -0.33 2.42
N GLY A 252 4.32 -1.23 3.00
CA GLY A 252 3.98 -1.82 4.29
C GLY A 252 5.16 -1.93 5.24
N ILE A 253 4.83 -2.06 6.52
CA ILE A 253 5.77 -2.26 7.61
C ILE A 253 5.32 -3.50 8.38
N LEU A 254 6.27 -4.40 8.61
CA LEU A 254 6.12 -5.57 9.45
C LEU A 254 6.97 -5.38 10.71
N VAL A 255 6.47 -5.82 11.86
CA VAL A 255 7.27 -5.95 13.09
C VAL A 255 7.27 -7.44 13.45
N ASP A 256 8.45 -8.04 13.44
CA ASP A 256 8.67 -9.48 13.63
C ASP A 256 7.75 -10.33 12.74
N GLY A 257 7.65 -9.96 11.46
CA GLY A 257 6.80 -10.63 10.47
C GLY A 257 5.30 -10.34 10.58
N ILE A 258 4.85 -9.57 11.58
CA ILE A 258 3.44 -9.16 11.71
C ILE A 258 3.21 -7.84 10.98
N PRO A 259 2.26 -7.75 10.02
CA PRO A 259 1.89 -6.48 9.42
C PRO A 259 1.33 -5.51 10.46
N VAL A 260 1.90 -4.30 10.52
CA VAL A 260 1.46 -3.25 11.44
C VAL A 260 0.90 -2.03 10.73
N VAL A 261 1.35 -1.77 9.51
CA VAL A 261 0.97 -0.61 8.70
C VAL A 261 0.99 -1.00 7.23
N LEU A 262 -0.07 -0.70 6.49
CA LEU A 262 -0.09 -0.74 5.02
C LEU A 262 -0.63 0.58 4.49
N ALA A 263 0.05 1.19 3.52
CA ALA A 263 -0.36 2.46 2.92
C ALA A 263 -0.45 2.31 1.40
N THR A 264 -1.45 2.94 0.82
CA THR A 264 -1.57 3.16 -0.63
C THR A 264 -1.98 4.60 -0.86
N ARG A 265 -1.88 5.03 -2.12
CA ARG A 265 -2.19 6.41 -2.47
C ARG A 265 -3.67 6.78 -2.31
N PRO A 266 -3.97 8.07 -2.07
CA PRO A 266 -3.07 9.17 -1.66
C PRO A 266 -2.79 9.19 -0.14
N HIS A 267 -3.22 8.15 0.58
CA HIS A 267 -3.25 8.11 2.02
C HIS A 267 -1.94 7.54 2.54
N GLY A 268 -0.96 8.43 2.77
CA GLY A 268 0.08 8.10 3.74
C GLY A 268 -0.61 7.84 5.08
N ASN A 269 -0.17 6.82 5.82
CA ASN A 269 -0.70 6.63 7.16
C ASN A 269 -0.12 7.68 8.09
N ASP A 270 -0.89 8.00 9.14
CA ASP A 270 -0.34 8.69 10.30
C ASP A 270 0.70 7.81 11.02
N TRP A 271 1.35 8.39 12.01
CA TRP A 271 2.26 7.63 12.88
C TRP A 271 1.50 6.51 13.59
N VAL A 272 1.97 5.28 13.43
CA VAL A 272 1.44 4.11 14.13
C VAL A 272 2.41 3.71 15.22
N GLU A 273 1.92 3.66 16.45
CA GLU A 273 2.71 3.25 17.61
C GLU A 273 2.93 1.73 17.58
N ILE A 274 4.21 1.32 17.59
CA ILE A 274 4.63 -0.08 17.63
C ILE A 274 5.22 -0.49 18.98
N THR A 275 5.35 0.44 19.95
CA THR A 275 5.83 0.14 21.32
C THR A 275 5.21 -1.12 21.92
N PRO A 276 3.89 -1.37 21.83
CA PRO A 276 3.28 -2.56 22.41
C PRO A 276 3.66 -3.88 21.73
N LEU A 277 4.44 -3.84 20.65
CA LEU A 277 4.92 -5.00 19.89
C LEU A 277 6.40 -5.29 20.15
N LEU A 278 7.12 -4.35 20.75
CA LEU A 278 8.54 -4.48 21.07
C LEU A 278 8.65 -4.98 22.51
N SER A 279 9.10 -6.23 22.71
CA SER A 279 9.57 -6.73 24.01
C SER A 279 10.97 -6.15 24.32
N GLY A 280 11.40 -6.19 25.57
CA GLY A 280 12.60 -5.43 26.01
C GLY A 280 13.88 -6.16 26.04
N ASP A 281 13.72 -7.45 26.20
CA ASP A 281 14.77 -8.41 26.35
C ASP A 281 15.10 -9.05 25.00
N GLN A 282 14.52 -8.56 23.90
CA GLN A 282 14.67 -9.14 22.58
C GLN A 282 15.01 -8.08 21.54
N GLU A 283 15.75 -8.53 20.54
CA GLU A 283 15.94 -7.77 19.31
C GLU A 283 14.69 -7.92 18.45
N HIS A 284 14.23 -6.79 17.90
CA HIS A 284 13.08 -6.73 17.02
C HIS A 284 13.48 -6.41 15.60
N THR A 285 12.88 -7.14 14.67
CA THR A 285 13.00 -6.89 13.25
C THR A 285 11.85 -6.01 12.78
N ILE A 286 12.19 -4.98 12.01
CA ILE A 286 11.22 -4.17 11.28
C ILE A 286 11.51 -4.33 9.79
N ASP A 287 10.58 -4.98 9.07
CA ASP A 287 10.69 -5.13 7.62
C ASP A 287 9.87 -4.04 6.93
N LEU A 288 10.53 -3.30 6.05
CA LEU A 288 9.95 -2.26 5.23
C LEU A 288 9.83 -2.81 3.82
N PHE A 289 8.64 -2.75 3.21
CA PHE A 289 8.46 -3.19 1.83
C PHE A 289 7.64 -2.23 0.98
N ALA A 290 7.99 -2.16 -0.29
CA ALA A 290 7.23 -1.43 -1.30
C ALA A 290 6.90 -2.35 -2.47
N TRP A 291 5.61 -2.45 -2.80
CA TRP A 291 5.07 -3.25 -3.88
C TRP A 291 4.51 -2.34 -4.97
N ASN A 292 4.99 -2.52 -6.19
CA ASN A 292 4.43 -1.87 -7.37
C ASN A 292 3.22 -2.66 -7.88
N LEU A 293 2.13 -1.95 -8.11
CA LEU A 293 0.93 -2.50 -8.72
C LEU A 293 0.96 -2.22 -10.23
N ASP A 294 0.34 -3.08 -11.03
CA ASP A 294 0.23 -2.82 -12.47
C ASP A 294 -0.61 -1.57 -12.72
N ARG A 295 0.04 -0.47 -13.06
CA ARG A 295 -0.67 0.71 -13.54
C ARG A 295 -0.21 1.05 -14.95
N PRO A 296 -1.04 0.75 -15.95
CA PRO A 296 -0.77 1.14 -17.32
C PRO A 296 -0.44 2.63 -17.43
N GLY A 297 0.69 2.93 -18.06
CA GLY A 297 1.07 4.30 -18.43
C GLY A 297 1.74 5.15 -17.34
N ILE A 298 2.01 4.61 -16.14
CA ILE A 298 2.78 5.33 -15.11
C ILE A 298 3.99 4.48 -14.68
N PRO A 299 5.13 4.59 -15.38
CA PRO A 299 6.33 3.86 -15.03
C PRO A 299 7.07 4.59 -13.90
N ARG A 300 6.42 4.88 -12.77
CA ARG A 300 7.04 5.64 -11.66
C ARG A 300 6.73 5.03 -10.33
N TYR A 301 7.74 4.89 -9.48
CA TYR A 301 7.60 4.52 -8.08
C TYR A 301 7.99 5.68 -7.17
N ALA A 302 7.39 5.72 -5.99
CA ALA A 302 7.79 6.60 -4.90
C ALA A 302 7.30 5.99 -3.58
N TYR A 303 8.23 5.56 -2.73
CA TYR A 303 7.94 5.03 -1.40
C TYR A 303 8.75 5.74 -0.32
N GLY A 304 8.20 5.83 0.89
CA GLY A 304 8.90 6.41 2.02
C GLY A 304 8.48 5.77 3.34
N PHE A 305 9.44 5.53 4.21
CA PHE A 305 9.28 5.00 5.54
C PHE A 305 9.99 5.93 6.51
N ASP A 306 9.36 6.19 7.65
CA ASP A 306 10.00 6.90 8.75
C ASP A 306 9.80 6.09 10.04
N ILE A 307 10.82 6.10 10.89
CA ILE A 307 10.84 5.44 12.19
C ILE A 307 11.22 6.50 13.22
N LYS A 308 10.41 6.60 14.27
CA LYS A 308 10.53 7.62 15.32
C LYS A 308 10.63 6.95 16.69
N ARG A 309 11.55 7.43 17.52
CA ARG A 309 11.64 7.11 18.94
C ARG A 309 11.30 8.36 19.74
N ASN A 310 10.26 8.27 20.57
CA ASN A 310 9.61 9.40 21.23
C ASN A 310 9.18 10.43 20.17
N ASP A 311 9.87 11.57 20.09
CA ASP A 311 9.61 12.62 19.10
C ASP A 311 10.72 12.78 18.05
N ASP A 312 11.78 11.99 18.14
CA ASP A 312 12.93 12.06 17.25
C ASP A 312 12.84 11.01 16.13
N ILE A 313 12.95 11.45 14.88
CA ILE A 313 13.07 10.55 13.72
C ILE A 313 14.47 9.95 13.72
N VAL A 314 14.57 8.64 13.95
CA VAL A 314 15.83 7.90 14.03
C VAL A 314 16.19 7.17 12.73
N GLY A 315 15.21 7.01 11.83
CA GLY A 315 15.43 6.39 10.53
C GLY A 315 14.46 6.90 9.48
N THR A 316 14.96 7.11 8.27
CA THR A 316 14.14 7.39 7.08
C THR A 316 14.69 6.60 5.91
N VAL A 317 13.80 5.87 5.24
CA VAL A 317 14.11 5.16 3.99
C VAL A 317 13.14 5.67 2.94
N LYS A 318 13.63 6.27 1.86
CA LYS A 318 12.77 6.74 0.77
C LYS A 318 13.49 6.65 -0.55
N ASP A 319 12.72 6.36 -1.60
CA ASP A 319 13.23 6.38 -2.96
C ASP A 319 12.09 6.71 -3.93
N SER A 320 12.47 7.24 -5.09
CA SER A 320 11.57 7.49 -6.21
C SER A 320 12.32 7.36 -7.53
N GLY A 321 11.61 6.88 -8.56
CA GLY A 321 12.25 6.61 -9.83
C GLY A 321 11.30 6.11 -10.89
N LEU A 322 11.87 5.56 -11.96
CA LEU A 322 11.12 4.93 -13.04
C LEU A 322 11.01 3.42 -12.79
N LEU A 323 9.80 2.87 -12.99
CA LEU A 323 9.57 1.43 -13.01
C LEU A 323 9.76 0.91 -14.43
N LEU A 324 10.75 0.04 -14.59
CA LEU A 324 10.99 -0.71 -15.83
C LEU A 324 10.59 -2.19 -15.72
N HIS A 325 10.05 -2.57 -14.56
CA HIS A 325 9.75 -3.95 -14.21
C HIS A 325 8.24 -4.18 -14.08
N PRO A 326 7.78 -5.43 -14.26
CA PRO A 326 6.39 -5.79 -14.02
C PRO A 326 5.95 -5.50 -12.57
N PRO A 327 4.64 -5.62 -12.27
CA PRO A 327 4.12 -5.57 -10.91
C PRO A 327 4.88 -6.51 -9.99
N GLY A 328 5.10 -6.10 -8.74
CA GLY A 328 5.92 -6.88 -7.82
C GLY A 328 6.63 -6.06 -6.76
N LEU A 329 7.47 -6.74 -5.99
CA LEU A 329 8.31 -6.16 -4.96
C LEU A 329 9.37 -5.23 -5.58
N VAL A 330 9.34 -3.95 -5.19
CA VAL A 330 10.32 -2.94 -5.59
C VAL A 330 11.42 -2.81 -4.55
N MET A 331 11.05 -2.98 -3.27
CA MET A 331 11.97 -2.82 -2.16
C MET A 331 11.53 -3.72 -1.01
N LEU A 332 12.53 -4.32 -0.37
CA LEU A 332 12.46 -4.98 0.93
C LEU A 332 13.74 -4.61 1.69
N GLN A 333 13.58 -3.97 2.84
CA GLN A 333 14.71 -3.64 3.72
C GLN A 333 14.35 -4.01 5.14
N GLN A 334 15.28 -4.71 5.78
CA GLN A 334 15.21 -5.04 7.19
C GLN A 334 15.96 -3.98 7.99
N VAL A 335 15.35 -3.48 9.05
CA VAL A 335 16.03 -2.68 10.08
C VAL A 335 15.77 -3.31 11.45
N ARG A 336 16.59 -2.98 12.45
CA ARG A 336 16.55 -3.61 13.76
C ARG A 336 16.41 -2.60 14.88
N ILE A 337 15.65 -2.96 15.90
CA ILE A 337 15.69 -2.33 17.21
C ILE A 337 16.32 -3.36 18.15
N THR A 338 17.50 -3.05 18.69
CA THR A 338 18.21 -3.96 19.59
C THR A 338 17.50 -4.11 20.94
N ASP A 339 17.90 -5.11 21.71
CA ASP A 339 17.54 -5.30 23.11
C ASP A 339 17.86 -4.07 24.01
N LYS A 340 18.73 -3.17 23.54
CA LYS A 340 19.06 -1.91 24.21
C LYS A 340 18.23 -0.72 23.74
N GLY A 341 17.29 -0.93 22.81
CA GLY A 341 16.51 0.13 22.19
C GLY A 341 17.33 1.00 21.21
N GLU A 342 18.37 0.44 20.61
CA GLU A 342 19.17 1.11 19.58
C GLU A 342 18.64 0.78 18.18
N PHE A 343 18.54 1.79 17.32
CA PHE A 343 18.13 1.62 15.93
C PHE A 343 19.33 1.28 15.03
N GLN A 344 19.21 0.24 14.21
CA GLN A 344 20.24 -0.20 13.27
C GLN A 344 19.65 -0.45 11.88
N THR A 345 20.36 -0.03 10.82
CA THR A 345 19.94 -0.12 9.41
C THR A 345 20.73 -1.12 8.60
#